data_AF-A0A519TQV0-F1
#
_entry.id   AF-A0A519TQV0-F1
#
_cell.length_a   1.000
_cell.length_b   1.000
_cell.length_c   1.000
_cell.angle_alpha   90.00
_cell.angle_beta   90.00
_cell.angle_gamma   90.00
#
_symmetry.space_group_name_H-M   'P 1'
#
loop_
_entity.id
_entity.type
_entity.pdbx_description
1 polymer ?
#
loop_
_entity_poly.entity_id
_entity_poly.type
_entity_poly.pdbx_seq_one_letter_code
_entity_poly.pdbx_strand_id
1 'polypeptide(L)'
;MNWIKPLRSNIYYDFDKSNIRPDAAIELDKLVKIMKDNPTIWIELGSHTDSRGNDKYNEWLSQSRANSAVQYIIDRGVEKNRITAKGYSESKLLNKCANGVKYSEADH
;
A
#
# COMPACT_ATOMS: atom_id res chain seq x y z
N MET A 1 14.09 -18.98 -7.25
CA MET A 1 13.07 -17.92 -7.10
C MET A 1 13.79 -16.63 -6.70
N ASN A 2 14.06 -15.73 -7.64
CA ASN A 2 14.73 -14.47 -7.32
C ASN A 2 13.69 -13.51 -6.74
N TRP A 3 13.82 -13.22 -5.44
CA TRP A 3 12.97 -12.23 -4.78
C TRP A 3 13.43 -10.84 -5.23
N ILE A 4 12.58 -10.15 -5.98
CA ILE A 4 12.77 -8.73 -6.30
C ILE A 4 12.75 -7.98 -4.96
N LYS A 5 13.78 -7.17 -4.70
CA LYS A 5 13.82 -6.34 -3.49
C LYS A 5 12.56 -5.45 -3.46
N PRO A 6 11.89 -5.31 -2.31
CA PRO A 6 10.71 -4.46 -2.21
C PRO A 6 11.08 -3.03 -2.62
N LEU A 7 10.42 -2.52 -3.65
CA LEU A 7 10.49 -1.12 -4.02
C LEU A 7 9.76 -0.33 -2.93
N ARG A 8 10.52 0.35 -2.07
CA ARG A 8 9.95 1.26 -1.08
C ARG A 8 9.62 2.59 -1.75
N SER A 9 8.54 2.62 -2.54
CA SER A 9 7.86 3.88 -2.86
C SER A 9 6.62 3.96 -2.00
N ASN A 10 6.57 4.96 -1.13
CA ASN A 10 5.43 5.17 -0.25
C ASN A 10 4.41 6.05 -0.97
N ILE A 11 3.16 5.58 -1.00
CA ILE A 11 2.01 6.43 -1.31
C ILE A 11 1.21 6.66 -0.04
N TYR A 12 0.66 7.86 0.08
CA TYR A 12 -0.10 8.26 1.26
C TYR A 12 -1.59 8.34 0.94
N TYR A 13 -2.39 8.18 1.98
CA TYR A 13 -3.85 8.29 1.94
C TYR A 13 -4.28 9.35 2.94
N ASP A 14 -5.43 9.97 2.70
CA ASP A 14 -6.05 10.78 3.73
C ASP A 14 -6.50 9.89 4.91
N PHE A 15 -6.63 10.51 6.08
CA PHE A 15 -7.19 9.85 7.25
C PHE A 15 -8.52 9.20 6.90
N ASP A 16 -8.67 7.93 7.28
CA ASP A 16 -9.87 7.13 7.07
C ASP A 16 -10.28 6.86 5.60
N LYS A 17 -9.41 7.17 4.63
CA LYS A 17 -9.72 6.98 3.22
C LYS A 17 -8.83 5.96 2.52
N SER A 18 -9.36 5.44 1.41
CA SER A 18 -8.68 4.54 0.49
C SER A 18 -8.56 5.10 -0.94
N ASN A 19 -9.16 6.25 -1.24
CA ASN A 19 -9.05 6.86 -2.57
C ASN A 19 -7.62 7.30 -2.88
N ILE A 20 -7.22 7.16 -4.14
CA ILE A 20 -5.91 7.63 -4.60
C ILE A 20 -5.91 9.16 -4.63
N ARG A 21 -4.97 9.76 -3.91
CA ARG A 21 -4.72 11.20 -3.93
C ARG A 21 -3.91 11.61 -5.17
N PRO A 22 -3.93 12.89 -5.58
CA PRO A 22 -3.13 13.36 -6.72
C PRO A 22 -1.61 13.12 -6.58
N ASP A 23 -1.06 13.21 -5.36
CA ASP A 23 0.35 12.92 -5.09
C ASP A 23 0.65 11.42 -5.16
N ALA A 24 -0.23 10.58 -4.61
CA ALA A 24 -0.15 9.13 -4.74
C ALA A 24 -0.25 8.68 -6.22
N ALA A 25 -1.08 9.34 -7.01
CA ALA A 25 -1.23 9.09 -8.44
C ALA A 25 0.09 9.27 -9.22
N ILE A 26 0.87 10.31 -8.90
CA ILE A 26 2.18 10.56 -9.52
C ILE A 26 3.15 9.39 -9.26
N GLU A 27 3.19 8.87 -8.04
CA GLU A 27 4.06 7.74 -7.70
C GLU A 27 3.57 6.43 -8.34
N LEU A 28 2.25 6.21 -8.39
CA LEU A 28 1.67 5.05 -9.06
C LEU A 28 1.91 5.08 -10.57
N ASP A 29 1.91 6.25 -11.21
CA ASP A 29 2.20 6.40 -12.64
C ASP A 29 3.67 6.02 -12.95
N LYS A 30 4.61 6.31 -12.05
CA LYS A 30 6.00 5.82 -12.18
C LYS A 30 6.05 4.29 -12.13
N LEU A 31 5.28 3.67 -11.23
CA LEU A 31 5.20 2.22 -11.12
C LEU A 31 4.56 1.58 -12.36
N VAL A 32 3.50 2.19 -12.91
CA VAL A 32 2.91 1.80 -14.19
C VAL A 32 3.96 1.79 -15.29
N LYS A 33 4.77 2.86 -15.39
CA LYS A 33 5.85 2.93 -16.37
C LYS A 33 6.84 1.78 -16.20
N ILE A 34 7.32 1.55 -14.98
CA ILE A 34 8.24 0.44 -14.68
C ILE A 34 7.66 -0.91 -15.10
N MET A 35 6.38 -1.17 -14.81
CA MET A 35 5.74 -2.45 -15.16
C MET A 35 5.51 -2.62 -16.67
N LYS A 36 5.31 -1.52 -17.41
CA LYS A 36 5.23 -1.53 -18.88
C LYS A 36 6.60 -1.77 -19.51
N ASP A 37 7.62 -1.10 -19.01
CA ASP A 37 9.00 -1.23 -19.50
C ASP A 37 9.61 -2.61 -19.17
N ASN A 38 9.06 -3.31 -18.17
CA ASN A 38 9.53 -4.61 -17.71
C ASN A 38 8.37 -5.63 -17.70
N PRO A 39 7.98 -6.23 -18.84
CA PRO A 39 6.78 -7.07 -18.94
C PRO A 39 6.84 -8.37 -18.12
N THR A 40 8.02 -8.77 -17.63
CA THR A 40 8.22 -10.02 -16.88
C THR A 40 8.13 -9.86 -15.37
N ILE A 41 8.05 -8.63 -14.83
CA ILE A 41 7.98 -8.44 -13.38
C ILE A 41 6.55 -8.64 -12.87
N TRP A 42 6.45 -9.19 -11.67
CA TRP A 42 5.23 -9.23 -10.87
C TRP A 42 5.49 -8.50 -9.56
N ILE A 43 4.47 -7.80 -9.06
CA ILE A 43 4.59 -7.03 -7.84
C ILE A 43 3.43 -7.32 -6.89
N GLU A 44 3.70 -7.17 -5.60
CA GLU A 44 2.69 -7.07 -4.57
C GLU A 44 2.65 -5.62 -4.08
N LEU A 45 1.46 -5.03 -4.03
CA LEU A 45 1.23 -3.75 -3.37
C LEU A 45 0.64 -3.98 -1.99
N GLY A 46 1.48 -3.73 -0.99
CA GLY A 46 1.12 -3.72 0.41
C GLY A 46 0.61 -2.36 0.87
N SER A 47 -0.44 -2.33 1.68
CA SER A 47 -0.81 -1.12 2.43
C SER A 47 -0.91 -1.41 3.93
N HIS A 48 -0.63 -0.39 4.71
CA HIS A 48 -0.60 -0.44 6.18
C HIS A 48 -1.59 0.59 6.75
N THR A 49 -1.91 0.43 8.02
CA THR A 49 -2.64 1.41 8.84
C THR A 49 -1.81 1.73 10.07
N ASP A 50 -2.06 2.88 10.69
CA ASP A 50 -1.53 3.15 12.01
C ASP A 50 -2.28 2.35 13.08
N SER A 51 -1.75 2.33 14.32
CA SER A 51 -2.26 1.50 15.40
C SER A 51 -3.49 2.03 16.12
N ARG A 52 -4.11 3.10 15.60
CA ARG A 52 -5.27 3.71 16.24
C ARG A 52 -6.52 3.04 15.70
N GLY A 53 -7.28 2.37 16.57
CA GLY A 53 -8.61 1.87 16.25
C GLY A 53 -8.76 0.37 16.43
N ASN A 54 -9.77 -0.19 15.78
CA ASN A 54 -10.14 -1.60 15.88
C ASN A 54 -9.35 -2.42 14.84
N ASP A 55 -8.70 -3.50 15.27
CA ASP A 55 -7.93 -4.40 14.39
C ASP A 55 -8.68 -4.78 13.10
N LYS A 56 -9.97 -5.15 13.21
CA LYS A 56 -10.80 -5.52 12.05
C LYS A 56 -11.01 -4.36 11.10
N TYR A 57 -11.13 -3.16 11.65
CA TYR A 57 -11.26 -1.94 10.86
C TYR A 57 -9.96 -1.64 10.10
N ASN A 58 -8.83 -1.76 10.78
CA ASN A 58 -7.50 -1.55 10.22
C ASN A 58 -7.13 -2.60 9.15
N GLU A 59 -7.56 -3.85 9.33
CA GLU A 59 -7.49 -4.89 8.30
C GLU A 59 -8.30 -4.52 7.05
N TRP A 60 -9.57 -4.14 7.24
CA TRP A 60 -10.43 -3.73 6.12
C TRP A 60 -9.88 -2.49 5.39
N LEU A 61 -9.44 -1.47 6.14
CA LEU A 61 -8.93 -0.22 5.58
C LEU A 61 -7.62 -0.45 4.82
N SER A 62 -6.68 -1.20 5.40
CA SER A 62 -5.42 -1.54 4.73
C SER A 62 -5.66 -2.34 3.45
N GLN A 63 -6.57 -3.33 3.45
CA GLN A 63 -6.90 -4.07 2.23
C GLN A 63 -7.59 -3.18 1.19
N SER A 64 -8.48 -2.29 1.61
CA SER A 64 -9.18 -1.35 0.71
C SER A 64 -8.23 -0.38 0.03
N ARG A 65 -7.22 0.12 0.76
CA ARG A 65 -6.12 0.93 0.22
C ARG A 65 -5.29 0.17 -0.82
N ALA A 66 -4.84 -1.03 -0.47
CA ALA A 66 -4.09 -1.88 -1.40
C ALA A 66 -4.88 -2.16 -2.69
N ASN A 67 -6.18 -2.48 -2.56
CA ASN A 67 -7.06 -2.71 -3.70
C ASN A 67 -7.19 -1.45 -4.58
N SER A 68 -7.31 -0.27 -3.99
CA SER A 68 -7.45 0.99 -4.73
C SER A 68 -6.20 1.31 -5.54
N ALA A 69 -5.00 1.07 -4.99
CA ALA A 69 -3.74 1.24 -5.69
C ALA A 69 -3.58 0.23 -6.85
N VAL A 70 -3.94 -1.04 -6.63
CA VAL A 70 -3.93 -2.05 -7.68
C VAL A 70 -4.90 -1.71 -8.80
N GLN A 71 -6.13 -1.31 -8.46
CA GLN A 71 -7.13 -0.92 -9.46
C GLN A 71 -6.65 0.27 -10.30
N TYR A 72 -6.07 1.29 -9.66
CA TYR A 72 -5.49 2.44 -10.35
C TYR A 72 -4.45 2.03 -11.41
N ILE A 73 -3.60 1.06 -11.09
CA ILE A 73 -2.56 0.54 -12.00
C ILE A 73 -3.18 -0.29 -13.15
N ILE A 74 -4.18 -1.12 -12.84
CA ILE A 74 -4.91 -1.90 -13.85
C ILE A 74 -5.60 -0.98 -14.85
N ASP A 75 -6.26 0.09 -14.38
CA ASP A 75 -6.94 1.08 -15.22
C ASP A 75 -5.99 1.80 -16.20
N ARG A 76 -4.67 1.73 -15.94
CA ARG A 76 -3.61 2.29 -16.79
C ARG A 76 -2.94 1.26 -17.70
N GLY A 77 -3.52 0.06 -17.80
CA GLY A 77 -3.15 -0.96 -18.76
C GLY A 77 -2.09 -1.96 -18.28
N VAL A 78 -1.92 -2.12 -16.96
CA VAL A 78 -1.15 -3.25 -16.41
C VAL A 78 -2.09 -4.44 -16.21
N GLU A 79 -1.66 -5.62 -16.66
CA GLU A 79 -2.47 -6.82 -16.53
C GLU A 79 -2.67 -7.25 -15.07
N LYS A 80 -3.92 -7.61 -14.72
CA LYS A 80 -4.32 -7.98 -13.34
C LYS A 80 -3.53 -9.14 -12.74
N ASN A 81 -3.09 -10.10 -13.56
CA ASN A 81 -2.28 -11.24 -13.13
C ASN A 81 -0.84 -10.86 -12.71
N ARG A 82 -0.38 -9.64 -13.01
CA ARG A 82 0.97 -9.16 -12.69
C ARG A 82 1.06 -8.37 -11.40
N ILE A 83 -0.07 -8.13 -10.74
CA ILE A 83 -0.15 -7.28 -9.56
C ILE A 83 -1.15 -7.84 -8.53
N THR A 84 -0.73 -7.94 -7.28
CA THR A 84 -1.57 -8.41 -6.17
C THR A 84 -1.69 -7.34 -5.09
N ALA A 85 -2.87 -7.25 -4.46
CA ALA A 85 -3.13 -6.33 -3.36
C ALA A 85 -3.06 -7.07 -2.01
N LYS A 86 -2.31 -6.53 -1.04
CA LYS A 86 -2.26 -7.08 0.32
C LYS A 86 -2.44 -6.00 1.38
N GLY A 87 -3.51 -6.09 2.16
CA GLY A 87 -3.65 -5.36 3.42
C GLY A 87 -2.77 -6.01 4.48
N TYR A 88 -1.91 -5.21 5.10
CA TYR A 88 -1.03 -5.66 6.19
C TYR A 88 -1.48 -5.15 7.57
N SER A 89 -2.52 -4.32 7.66
CA SER A 89 -2.93 -3.70 8.92
C SER A 89 -1.71 -3.13 9.67
N GLU A 90 -1.61 -3.38 10.97
CA GLU A 90 -0.49 -3.06 11.86
C GLU A 90 0.59 -4.16 11.91
N SER A 91 0.42 -5.28 11.19
CA SER A 91 1.34 -6.43 11.31
C SER A 91 2.76 -6.17 10.80
N LYS A 92 2.97 -5.04 10.11
CA LYS A 92 4.26 -4.56 9.59
C LYS A 92 4.35 -3.05 9.80
N LEU A 93 4.32 -2.60 11.05
CA LEU A 93 4.56 -1.21 11.36
C LEU A 93 5.99 -0.81 10.93
N LEU A 94 6.10 0.30 10.22
CA LEU A 94 7.39 0.94 9.93
C LEU A 94 7.94 1.69 11.16
N ASN A 95 7.09 1.91 12.17
CA ASN A 95 7.38 2.52 13.46
C ASN A 95 7.16 1.50 14.60
N LYS A 96 7.66 1.80 15.81
CA LYS A 96 7.59 0.90 16.99
C LYS A 96 6.18 0.85 17.65
N CYS A 97 5.13 1.19 16.92
CA CYS A 97 3.77 1.36 17.46
C CYS A 97 2.99 0.05 17.50
N ALA A 98 3.49 -0.96 18.21
CA ALA A 98 2.75 -2.19 18.46
C ALA A 98 1.67 -1.99 19.54
N ASN A 99 0.56 -2.72 19.43
CA ASN A 99 -0.50 -2.75 20.44
C ASN A 99 0.06 -3.01 21.85
N GLY A 100 -0.33 -2.16 22.82
CA GLY A 100 0.09 -2.24 24.23
C GLY A 100 1.20 -1.27 24.66
N VAL A 101 1.71 -0.42 23.76
CA VAL A 101 2.69 0.61 24.10
C VAL A 101 2.00 1.98 24.15
N LYS A 102 2.13 2.71 25.27
CA LYS A 102 1.70 4.11 25.37
C LYS A 102 2.53 4.96 24.42
N TYR A 103 1.90 5.58 23.42
CA TYR A 103 2.50 6.63 22.61
C TYR A 103 1.72 7.95 22.74
N SER A 104 2.44 9.04 22.48
CA SER A 104 1.88 10.39 22.42
C SER A 104 1.52 10.73 20.97
N GLU A 105 0.60 11.68 20.76
CA GLU A 105 0.17 12.08 19.41
C GLU A 105 1.31 12.60 18.50
N ALA A 106 2.46 12.97 19.08
CA ALA A 106 3.62 13.45 18.34
C ALA A 106 4.41 12.34 17.60
N ASP A 107 4.12 11.06 17.87
CA ASP A 107 4.87 9.91 17.36
C ASP A 107 4.16 9.16 16.20
N HIS A 108 2.99 9.67 15.76
CA HIS A 108 2.16 9.15 14.67
C HIS A 108 2.30 9.99 13.40
#